data_AF-A0A3L7SQ12-F1
#
_entry.id   AF-A0A3L7SQ12-F1
#
_cell.length_a   1.000
_cell.length_b   1.000
_cell.length_c   1.000
_cell.angle_alpha   90.00
_cell.angle_beta   90.00
_cell.angle_gamma   90.00
#
_symmetry.space_group_name_H-M   'P 1'
#
loop_
_entity.id
_entity.type
_entity.pdbx_description
1 polymer ?
#
loop_
_entity_poly.entity_id
_entity_poly.type
_entity_poly.pdbx_seq_one_letter_code
_entity_poly.pdbx_strand_id
1 'polypeptide(L)'
;MVAATCARDQARAADATAIPADLPTFQRDVSPAILTARPCDARHWRQIEPAVHHLALEHADRLAALDDDARTATLAKFAGFIDGVRKKAAGRPVLASGRTVIGLLDPATGLGPKEITTIAESYGGTTQVFKKDEDGETLDSVADAFLSAIRDATAGPTPTTVVVLGHGLPTEIQSYHIRFERVADALIDGAARRGSGKEVDLRNVVLICDDCFSADFSINLLGCIEAGCRDRDLTLASLPVCIAGTNRDRFGIADVGEKFVPHFWKDVIELYYVRRPRPEAIVLRNFFENVDNMMYGYGRAPIMEGTAITGWRLVDPALVQDPVVFVPLDAAELADLRTILGLDADAPLPRWLDIG
;
A
#
# COMPACT_ATOMS: atom_id res chain seq x y z
N MET A 1 -11.51 50.37 4.26
CA MET A 1 -11.12 49.26 5.16
C MET A 1 -12.12 48.11 5.19
N VAL A 2 -13.41 48.33 4.86
CA VAL A 2 -14.45 47.26 4.82
C VAL A 2 -14.43 46.44 3.51
N ALA A 3 -14.02 47.04 2.38
CA ALA A 3 -14.00 46.34 1.07
C ALA A 3 -12.86 45.31 0.92
N ALA A 4 -11.76 45.47 1.66
CA ALA A 4 -10.62 44.53 1.62
C ALA A 4 -10.90 43.23 2.39
N THR A 5 -11.82 43.27 3.36
CA THR A 5 -12.26 42.10 4.14
C THR A 5 -13.23 41.25 3.32
N CYS A 6 -14.22 41.87 2.65
CA CYS A 6 -15.13 41.16 1.74
C CYS A 6 -14.41 40.43 0.59
N ALA A 7 -13.37 41.03 0.00
CA ALA A 7 -12.63 40.40 -1.10
C ALA A 7 -11.76 39.21 -0.65
N ARG A 8 -11.24 39.24 0.59
CA ARG A 8 -10.54 38.09 1.18
C ARG A 8 -11.49 36.98 1.59
N ASP A 9 -12.67 37.31 2.11
CA ASP A 9 -13.69 36.32 2.46
C ASP A 9 -14.30 35.67 1.21
N GLN A 10 -14.43 36.41 0.10
CA GLN A 10 -14.88 35.87 -1.20
C GLN A 10 -13.81 35.03 -1.92
N ALA A 11 -12.54 35.41 -1.84
CA ALA A 11 -11.45 34.60 -2.40
C ALA A 11 -11.22 33.31 -1.58
N ARG A 12 -11.42 33.36 -0.26
CA ARG A 12 -11.39 32.17 0.62
C ARG A 12 -12.61 31.28 0.42
N ALA A 13 -13.77 31.85 0.07
CA ALA A 13 -14.98 31.08 -0.26
C ALA A 13 -14.93 30.45 -1.68
N ALA A 14 -14.22 31.07 -2.64
CA ALA A 14 -14.07 30.53 -3.99
C ALA A 14 -13.13 29.32 -4.08
N ASP A 15 -12.28 29.11 -3.07
CA ASP A 15 -11.32 28.00 -2.97
C ASP A 15 -11.73 26.94 -1.91
N ALA A 16 -12.80 27.20 -1.16
CA ALA A 16 -13.29 26.33 -0.07
C ALA A 16 -14.02 25.06 -0.56
N THR A 17 -14.31 24.95 -1.85
CA THR A 17 -15.04 23.82 -2.45
C THR A 17 -14.12 22.71 -2.97
N ALA A 18 -12.81 22.97 -3.11
CA ALA A 18 -11.85 21.97 -3.57
C ALA A 18 -11.38 21.08 -2.41
N ILE A 19 -11.16 19.79 -2.68
CA ILE A 19 -10.42 18.91 -1.77
C ILE A 19 -8.96 19.41 -1.76
N PRO A 20 -8.37 19.74 -0.59
CA PRO A 20 -6.99 20.18 -0.53
C PRO A 20 -6.03 19.19 -1.17
N ALA A 21 -5.09 19.69 -1.97
CA ALA A 21 -4.11 18.84 -2.66
C ALA A 21 -3.13 18.17 -1.68
N ASP A 22 -2.76 18.85 -0.60
CA ASP A 22 -1.82 18.35 0.41
C ASP A 22 -2.55 17.84 1.67
N LEU A 23 -2.04 16.72 2.21
CA LEU A 23 -2.59 16.08 3.39
C LEU A 23 -2.59 17.01 4.63
N PRO A 24 -1.55 17.82 4.93
CA PRO A 24 -1.59 18.75 6.06
C PRO A 24 -2.73 19.76 6.02
N THR A 25 -3.06 20.31 4.83
CA THR A 25 -4.21 21.20 4.65
C THR A 25 -5.53 20.44 4.81
N PHE A 26 -5.64 19.23 4.25
CA PHE A 26 -6.80 18.35 4.45
C PHE A 26 -7.05 18.05 5.94
N GLN A 27 -5.99 17.71 6.68
CA GLN A 27 -6.02 17.43 8.12
C GLN A 27 -6.51 18.62 8.95
N ARG A 28 -6.09 19.83 8.58
CA ARG A 28 -6.46 21.04 9.31
C ARG A 28 -7.89 21.48 8.99
N ASP A 29 -8.26 21.47 7.71
CA ASP A 29 -9.44 22.19 7.22
C ASP A 29 -10.64 21.26 6.96
N VAL A 30 -10.43 19.96 6.71
CA VAL A 30 -11.49 19.01 6.31
C VAL A 30 -11.71 17.90 7.35
N SER A 31 -10.63 17.28 7.84
CA SER A 31 -10.73 16.15 8.79
C SER A 31 -11.56 16.42 10.06
N PRO A 32 -11.57 17.62 10.68
CA PRO A 32 -12.39 17.87 11.86
C PRO A 32 -13.90 17.70 11.61
N ALA A 33 -14.37 18.08 10.41
CA ALA A 33 -15.77 17.92 10.02
C ALA A 33 -16.12 16.43 9.80
N ILE A 34 -15.21 15.67 9.18
CA ILE A 34 -15.35 14.22 9.02
C ILE A 34 -15.44 13.53 10.38
N LEU A 35 -14.53 13.85 11.31
CA LEU A 35 -14.51 13.27 12.66
C LEU A 35 -15.72 13.67 13.51
N THR A 36 -16.31 14.84 13.25
CA THR A 36 -17.58 15.24 13.87
C THR A 36 -18.74 14.39 13.35
N ALA A 37 -18.81 14.16 12.03
CA ALA A 37 -19.85 13.34 11.40
C ALA A 37 -19.67 11.84 11.68
N ARG A 38 -18.43 11.39 11.84
CA ARG A 38 -18.04 10.00 12.11
C ARG A 38 -16.92 9.95 13.14
N PRO A 39 -17.27 9.96 14.45
CA PRO A 39 -16.27 9.84 15.51
C PRO A 39 -15.47 8.55 15.40
N CYS A 40 -14.16 8.67 15.55
CA CYS A 40 -13.22 7.57 15.50
C CYS A 40 -12.10 7.78 16.52
N ASP A 41 -11.51 6.69 17.02
CA ASP A 41 -10.28 6.77 17.79
C ASP A 41 -9.17 7.47 16.98
N ALA A 42 -8.40 8.33 17.62
CA ALA A 42 -7.37 9.14 16.96
C ALA A 42 -6.22 8.27 16.41
N ARG A 43 -5.88 7.17 17.09
CA ARG A 43 -4.88 6.23 16.59
C ARG A 43 -5.39 5.48 15.37
N HIS A 44 -6.67 5.13 15.30
CA HIS A 44 -7.23 4.52 14.10
C HIS A 44 -7.38 5.52 12.96
N TRP A 45 -7.88 6.73 13.23
CA TRP A 45 -8.10 7.75 12.21
C TRP A 45 -6.81 8.08 11.44
N ARG A 46 -5.69 8.26 12.15
CA ARG A 46 -4.39 8.56 11.50
C ARG A 46 -3.93 7.48 10.50
N GLN A 47 -4.44 6.25 10.63
CA GLN A 47 -4.08 5.10 9.79
C GLN A 47 -5.00 4.93 8.59
N ILE A 48 -6.04 5.74 8.45
CA ILE A 48 -6.96 5.69 7.30
C ILE A 48 -7.15 7.07 6.67
N GLU A 49 -6.79 8.14 7.38
CA GLU A 49 -6.91 9.51 6.91
C GLU A 49 -6.16 9.78 5.59
N PRO A 50 -4.90 9.28 5.38
CA PRO A 50 -4.25 9.40 4.08
C PRO A 50 -5.05 8.74 2.95
N ALA A 51 -5.55 7.53 3.17
CA ALA A 51 -6.39 6.83 2.19
C ALA A 51 -7.70 7.57 1.90
N VAL A 52 -8.35 8.17 2.92
CA VAL A 52 -9.55 9.01 2.73
C VAL A 52 -9.21 10.24 1.88
N HIS A 53 -8.07 10.89 2.15
CA HIS A 53 -7.60 12.05 1.39
C HIS A 53 -7.33 11.69 -0.07
N HIS A 54 -6.64 10.58 -0.33
CA HIS A 54 -6.36 10.12 -1.69
C HIS A 54 -7.62 9.76 -2.47
N LEU A 55 -8.54 9.01 -1.86
CA LEU A 55 -9.83 8.70 -2.50
C LEU A 55 -10.65 9.97 -2.78
N ALA A 56 -10.54 10.98 -1.92
CA ALA A 56 -11.15 12.28 -2.15
C ALA A 56 -10.51 13.04 -3.32
N LEU A 57 -9.19 12.97 -3.47
CA LEU A 57 -8.49 13.59 -4.61
C LEU A 57 -8.83 12.90 -5.94
N GLU A 58 -8.89 11.57 -5.96
CA GLU A 58 -9.28 10.78 -7.14
C GLU A 58 -10.68 11.13 -7.65
N HIS A 59 -11.54 11.61 -6.77
CA HIS A 59 -12.92 11.99 -7.07
C HIS A 59 -13.21 13.47 -6.79
N ALA A 60 -12.19 14.34 -6.83
CA ALA A 60 -12.31 15.74 -6.47
C ALA A 60 -13.36 16.49 -7.29
N ASP A 61 -13.43 16.25 -8.61
CA ASP A 61 -14.43 16.86 -9.49
C ASP A 61 -15.87 16.52 -9.06
N ARG A 62 -16.09 15.28 -8.60
CA ARG A 62 -17.39 14.84 -8.13
C ARG A 62 -17.76 15.47 -6.80
N LEU A 63 -16.80 15.55 -5.89
CA LEU A 63 -16.97 16.17 -4.57
C LEU A 63 -17.17 17.67 -4.66
N ALA A 64 -16.52 18.35 -5.62
CA ALA A 64 -16.65 19.78 -5.85
C ALA A 64 -18.06 20.19 -6.32
N ALA A 65 -18.84 19.25 -6.88
CA ALA A 65 -20.22 19.47 -7.28
C ALA A 65 -21.23 19.35 -6.12
N LEU A 66 -20.78 18.95 -4.92
CA LEU A 66 -21.61 18.82 -3.72
C LEU A 66 -21.51 20.08 -2.86
N ASP A 67 -22.57 20.38 -2.11
CA ASP A 67 -22.48 21.34 -1.00
C ASP A 67 -21.63 20.80 0.16
N ASP A 68 -21.29 21.67 1.11
CA ASP A 68 -20.36 21.35 2.21
C ASP A 68 -20.84 20.20 3.09
N ASP A 69 -22.14 20.14 3.37
CA ASP A 69 -22.74 19.11 4.22
C ASP A 69 -22.75 17.76 3.50
N ALA A 70 -23.15 17.72 2.22
CA ALA A 70 -23.16 16.51 1.40
C ALA A 70 -21.75 16.00 1.11
N ARG A 71 -20.80 16.92 0.90
CA ARG A 71 -19.37 16.60 0.74
C ARG A 71 -18.79 15.99 2.00
N THR A 72 -19.02 16.61 3.16
CA THR A 72 -18.60 16.07 4.47
C THR A 72 -19.21 14.68 4.72
N ALA A 73 -20.51 14.52 4.44
CA ALA A 73 -21.18 13.24 4.60
C ALA A 73 -20.60 12.15 3.67
N THR A 74 -20.23 12.52 2.43
CA THR A 74 -19.58 11.61 1.48
C THR A 74 -18.18 11.20 1.96
N LEU A 75 -17.38 12.15 2.44
CA LEU A 75 -16.05 11.87 3.01
C LEU A 75 -16.12 10.98 4.26
N ALA A 76 -17.13 11.18 5.12
CA ALA A 76 -17.40 10.28 6.24
C ALA A 76 -17.79 8.86 5.78
N LYS A 77 -18.53 8.73 4.66
CA LYS A 77 -18.81 7.43 4.03
C LYS A 77 -17.56 6.78 3.45
N PHE A 78 -16.63 7.54 2.85
CA PHE A 78 -15.32 7.00 2.42
C PHE A 78 -14.56 6.39 3.59
N ALA A 79 -14.48 7.10 4.72
CA ALA A 79 -13.85 6.56 5.93
C ALA A 79 -14.52 5.26 6.41
N GLY A 80 -15.86 5.22 6.39
CA GLY A 80 -16.62 4.01 6.72
C GLY A 80 -16.39 2.86 5.75
N PHE A 81 -16.27 3.16 4.45
CA PHE A 81 -16.00 2.20 3.39
C PHE A 81 -14.61 1.59 3.54
N ILE A 82 -13.58 2.43 3.69
CA ILE A 82 -12.19 2.00 3.94
C ILE A 82 -12.13 1.09 5.16
N ASP A 83 -12.81 1.43 6.26
CA ASP A 83 -12.86 0.58 7.46
C ASP A 83 -13.53 -0.77 7.23
N GLY A 84 -14.62 -0.78 6.46
CA GLY A 84 -15.30 -2.01 6.06
C GLY A 84 -14.37 -2.94 5.28
N VAL A 85 -13.69 -2.39 4.26
CA VAL A 85 -12.74 -3.13 3.42
C VAL A 85 -11.54 -3.58 4.25
N ARG A 86 -10.94 -2.72 5.09
CA ARG A 86 -9.82 -3.05 6.00
C ARG A 86 -10.19 -4.18 6.94
N LYS A 87 -11.39 -4.15 7.55
CA LYS A 87 -11.89 -5.21 8.44
C LYS A 87 -12.06 -6.54 7.70
N LYS A 88 -12.59 -6.52 6.48
CA LYS A 88 -12.76 -7.73 5.65
C LYS A 88 -11.40 -8.32 5.24
N ALA A 89 -10.45 -7.48 4.87
CA ALA A 89 -9.11 -7.89 4.45
C ALA A 89 -8.20 -8.30 5.62
N ALA A 90 -8.52 -7.90 6.86
CA ALA A 90 -7.68 -8.05 8.05
C ALA A 90 -7.12 -9.47 8.27
N GLY A 91 -7.91 -10.51 7.94
CA GLY A 91 -7.51 -11.91 8.10
C GLY A 91 -6.64 -12.48 6.98
N ARG A 92 -6.35 -11.71 5.93
CA ARG A 92 -5.60 -12.21 4.77
C ARG A 92 -4.15 -12.54 5.17
N PRO A 93 -3.69 -13.80 4.96
CA PRO A 93 -2.33 -14.19 5.29
C PRO A 93 -1.29 -13.51 4.40
N VAL A 94 -0.22 -13.03 5.03
CA VAL A 94 0.95 -12.43 4.40
C VAL A 94 2.16 -13.35 4.56
N LEU A 95 2.46 -13.79 5.78
CA LEU A 95 3.47 -14.83 6.06
C LEU A 95 2.81 -15.87 6.97
N ALA A 96 2.65 -17.09 6.45
CA ALA A 96 1.90 -18.15 7.12
C ALA A 96 2.34 -19.51 6.57
N SER A 97 1.95 -20.57 7.27
CA SER A 97 2.30 -21.93 6.88
C SER A 97 1.80 -22.26 5.47
N GLY A 98 2.64 -22.92 4.68
CA GLY A 98 2.31 -23.37 3.33
C GLY A 98 2.33 -22.26 2.26
N ARG A 99 2.81 -21.05 2.58
CA ARG A 99 3.07 -20.01 1.57
C ARG A 99 4.48 -20.14 0.99
N THR A 100 4.62 -19.88 -0.31
CA THR A 100 5.92 -19.62 -0.94
C THR A 100 6.28 -18.16 -0.75
N VAL A 101 7.52 -17.86 -0.34
CA VAL A 101 8.07 -16.51 -0.25
C VAL A 101 9.15 -16.32 -1.30
N ILE A 102 8.96 -15.37 -2.21
CA ILE A 102 9.90 -15.04 -3.27
C ILE A 102 10.53 -13.69 -2.92
N GLY A 103 11.83 -13.69 -2.62
CA GLY A 103 12.58 -12.49 -2.27
C GLY A 103 13.40 -11.94 -3.43
N LEU A 104 13.40 -10.63 -3.65
CA LEU A 104 14.39 -9.92 -4.45
C LEU A 104 15.11 -8.92 -3.56
N LEU A 105 16.43 -9.03 -3.46
CA LEU A 105 17.25 -8.19 -2.61
C LEU A 105 18.15 -7.29 -3.45
N ASP A 106 18.29 -6.04 -3.05
CA ASP A 106 19.22 -5.08 -3.65
C ASP A 106 20.62 -5.69 -3.83
N PRO A 107 21.31 -5.47 -4.97
CA PRO A 107 22.67 -5.97 -5.16
C PRO A 107 23.71 -5.35 -4.21
N ALA A 108 23.42 -4.19 -3.62
CA ALA A 108 24.29 -3.54 -2.66
C ALA A 108 24.55 -4.43 -1.42
N THR A 109 25.68 -4.17 -0.77
CA THR A 109 26.05 -4.87 0.45
C THR A 109 25.11 -4.53 1.59
N GLY A 110 24.84 -5.52 2.45
CA GLY A 110 24.10 -5.31 3.70
C GLY A 110 22.74 -6.00 3.80
N LEU A 111 22.09 -6.33 2.67
CA LEU A 111 20.97 -7.28 2.62
C LEU A 111 21.48 -8.67 2.27
N GLY A 112 21.15 -9.67 3.09
CA GLY A 112 21.43 -11.07 2.82
C GLY A 112 20.13 -11.88 2.62
N PRO A 113 20.24 -13.11 2.09
CA PRO A 113 19.08 -14.00 1.98
C PRO A 113 18.40 -14.32 3.32
N LYS A 114 19.18 -14.34 4.41
CA LYS A 114 18.70 -14.69 5.75
C LYS A 114 17.57 -13.79 6.25
N GLU A 115 17.55 -12.55 5.81
CA GLU A 115 16.55 -11.53 6.12
C GLU A 115 15.15 -11.94 5.66
N ILE A 116 15.04 -12.77 4.61
CA ILE A 116 13.76 -13.30 4.11
C ILE A 116 13.58 -14.76 4.51
N THR A 117 14.61 -15.59 4.36
CA THR A 117 14.47 -17.04 4.60
C THR A 117 14.08 -17.34 6.04
N THR A 118 14.74 -16.70 7.01
CA THR A 118 14.55 -17.04 8.43
C THR A 118 13.15 -16.67 8.94
N ILE A 119 12.61 -15.52 8.52
CA ILE A 119 11.23 -15.17 8.88
C ILE A 119 10.25 -16.11 8.19
N ALA A 120 10.37 -16.36 6.89
CA ALA A 120 9.47 -17.25 6.15
C ALA A 120 9.45 -18.69 6.72
N GLU A 121 10.62 -19.27 6.98
CA GLU A 121 10.76 -20.59 7.59
C GLU A 121 10.12 -20.65 8.99
N SER A 122 10.25 -19.57 9.77
CA SER A 122 9.66 -19.51 11.11
C SER A 122 8.12 -19.51 11.12
N TYR A 123 7.52 -19.17 9.98
CA TYR A 123 6.07 -19.28 9.75
C TYR A 123 5.71 -20.51 8.89
N GLY A 124 6.65 -21.43 8.64
CA GLY A 124 6.40 -22.67 7.89
C GLY A 124 6.19 -22.46 6.39
N GLY A 125 6.77 -21.41 5.81
CA GLY A 125 6.81 -21.17 4.38
C GLY A 125 8.06 -21.76 3.71
N THR A 126 8.04 -21.82 2.38
CA THR A 126 9.22 -22.11 1.54
C THR A 126 9.77 -20.83 0.94
N THR A 127 11.05 -20.79 0.58
CA THR A 127 11.67 -19.56 0.06
C THR A 127 12.44 -19.77 -1.24
N GLN A 128 12.38 -18.78 -2.11
CA GLN A 128 13.32 -18.57 -3.20
C GLN A 128 13.81 -17.12 -3.09
N VAL A 129 15.13 -16.90 -2.98
CA VAL A 129 15.68 -15.54 -2.82
C VAL A 129 16.65 -15.27 -3.96
N PHE A 130 16.44 -14.14 -4.61
CA PHE A 130 17.21 -13.64 -5.73
C PHE A 130 18.02 -12.43 -5.26
N LYS A 131 19.33 -12.50 -5.44
CA LYS A 131 20.27 -11.41 -5.21
C LYS A 131 21.42 -11.61 -6.18
N LYS A 132 21.93 -10.54 -6.78
CA LYS A 132 23.21 -10.60 -7.48
C LYS A 132 24.35 -10.68 -6.44
N ASP A 133 24.92 -11.85 -6.22
CA ASP A 133 26.01 -12.07 -5.26
C ASP A 133 27.17 -12.91 -5.81
N GLU A 134 27.00 -13.59 -6.94
CA GLU A 134 28.04 -14.41 -7.56
C GLU A 134 28.80 -13.70 -8.71
N ASP A 135 30.08 -14.07 -8.86
CA ASP A 135 30.91 -13.64 -9.98
C ASP A 135 30.39 -14.26 -11.29
N GLY A 136 29.99 -13.42 -12.24
CA GLY A 136 29.45 -13.83 -13.55
C GLY A 136 27.94 -13.66 -13.71
N GLU A 137 27.20 -13.43 -12.62
CA GLU A 137 25.79 -13.04 -12.72
C GLU A 137 25.65 -11.62 -13.28
N THR A 138 24.59 -11.37 -14.03
CA THR A 138 24.18 -10.01 -14.44
C THR A 138 22.89 -9.62 -13.74
N LEU A 139 22.66 -8.32 -13.57
CA LEU A 139 21.38 -7.82 -13.04
C LEU A 139 20.21 -8.36 -13.87
N ASP A 140 20.35 -8.38 -15.20
CA ASP A 140 19.33 -8.93 -16.11
C ASP A 140 19.05 -10.42 -15.85
N SER A 141 20.09 -11.23 -15.64
CA SER A 141 19.90 -12.67 -15.39
C SER A 141 19.15 -12.94 -14.08
N VAL A 142 19.45 -12.18 -13.02
CA VAL A 142 18.76 -12.29 -11.72
C VAL A 142 17.32 -11.77 -11.85
N ALA A 143 17.12 -10.66 -12.57
CA ALA A 143 15.81 -10.11 -12.86
C ALA A 143 14.91 -11.10 -13.62
N ASP A 144 15.43 -11.73 -14.66
CA ASP A 144 14.71 -12.72 -15.46
C ASP A 144 14.36 -13.95 -14.64
N ALA A 145 15.29 -14.43 -13.79
CA ALA A 145 15.06 -15.54 -12.89
C ALA A 145 13.97 -15.23 -11.84
N PHE A 146 14.00 -14.03 -11.26
CA PHE A 146 12.99 -13.54 -10.32
C PHE A 146 11.60 -13.45 -10.96
N LEU A 147 11.50 -12.85 -12.15
CA LEU A 147 10.24 -12.75 -12.89
C LEU A 147 9.71 -14.13 -13.31
N SER A 148 10.60 -15.06 -13.67
CA SER A 148 10.21 -16.45 -13.94
C SER A 148 9.64 -17.12 -12.69
N ALA A 149 10.27 -16.92 -11.53
CA ALA A 149 9.77 -17.48 -10.27
C ALA A 149 8.39 -16.92 -9.88
N ILE A 150 8.15 -15.61 -10.08
CA ILE A 150 6.81 -15.02 -9.90
C ILE A 150 5.79 -15.69 -10.82
N ARG A 151 6.13 -15.82 -12.11
CA ARG A 151 5.25 -16.43 -13.11
C ARG A 151 4.90 -17.87 -12.74
N ASP A 152 5.90 -18.67 -12.37
CA ASP A 152 5.71 -20.09 -12.03
C ASP A 152 4.93 -20.27 -10.73
N ALA A 153 5.20 -19.45 -9.71
CA ALA A 153 4.46 -19.47 -8.45
C ALA A 153 3.00 -19.04 -8.65
N THR A 154 2.74 -18.08 -9.53
CA THR A 154 1.38 -17.63 -9.86
C THR A 154 0.63 -18.67 -10.68
N ALA A 155 1.31 -19.47 -11.52
CA ALA A 155 0.70 -20.60 -12.20
C ALA A 155 0.34 -21.75 -11.22
N GLY A 156 1.13 -21.93 -10.17
CA GLY A 156 0.92 -22.95 -9.14
C GLY A 156 -0.28 -22.70 -8.22
N PRO A 157 -0.73 -23.71 -7.45
CA PRO A 157 -1.85 -23.58 -6.51
C PRO A 157 -1.43 -22.94 -5.17
N THR A 158 -0.13 -22.87 -4.89
CA THR A 158 0.41 -22.43 -3.60
C THR A 158 0.27 -20.90 -3.44
N PRO A 159 -0.29 -20.41 -2.32
CA PRO A 159 -0.31 -18.98 -2.05
C PRO A 159 1.12 -18.41 -1.95
N THR A 160 1.32 -17.21 -2.47
CA THR A 160 2.66 -16.65 -2.68
C THR A 160 2.77 -15.26 -2.09
N THR A 161 3.91 -14.98 -1.48
CA THR A 161 4.29 -13.65 -1.01
C THR A 161 5.58 -13.26 -1.68
N VAL A 162 5.54 -12.20 -2.49
CA VAL A 162 6.72 -11.60 -3.12
C VAL A 162 7.21 -10.49 -2.21
N VAL A 163 8.51 -10.43 -1.95
CA VAL A 163 9.15 -9.41 -1.11
C VAL A 163 10.29 -8.79 -1.91
N VAL A 164 10.26 -7.48 -2.11
CA VAL A 164 11.30 -6.71 -2.78
C VAL A 164 11.89 -5.74 -1.77
N LEU A 165 13.20 -5.83 -1.54
CA LEU A 165 13.93 -4.96 -0.60
C LEU A 165 15.05 -4.25 -1.36
N GLY A 166 15.00 -2.92 -1.48
CA GLY A 166 16.06 -2.19 -2.19
C GLY A 166 15.74 -0.76 -2.61
N HIS A 167 16.29 -0.38 -3.76
CA HIS A 167 16.06 0.91 -4.39
C HIS A 167 14.92 0.84 -5.40
N GLY A 168 14.09 1.89 -5.40
CA GLY A 168 12.87 1.96 -6.19
C GLY A 168 12.69 3.33 -6.83
N LEU A 169 11.94 3.34 -7.91
CA LEU A 169 11.36 4.52 -8.55
C LEU A 169 9.86 4.25 -8.75
N PRO A 170 9.04 5.28 -8.99
CA PRO A 170 7.61 5.10 -9.24
C PRO A 170 7.30 4.08 -10.35
N THR A 171 8.22 3.87 -11.29
CA THR A 171 8.02 3.02 -12.45
C THR A 171 8.86 1.74 -12.46
N GLU A 172 9.80 1.55 -11.53
CA GLU A 172 10.73 0.41 -11.55
C GLU A 172 11.28 0.03 -10.18
N ILE A 173 11.54 -1.28 -10.01
CA ILE A 173 12.50 -1.78 -9.02
C ILE A 173 13.88 -1.43 -9.57
N GLN A 174 14.41 -0.29 -9.12
CA GLN A 174 15.58 0.36 -9.70
C GLN A 174 16.83 -0.53 -9.63
N SER A 175 16.97 -1.29 -8.54
CA SER A 175 18.09 -2.20 -8.28
C SER A 175 18.39 -3.19 -9.41
N TYR A 176 17.37 -3.54 -10.20
CA TYR A 176 17.44 -4.54 -11.27
C TYR A 176 16.82 -4.06 -12.60
N HIS A 177 16.48 -2.76 -12.71
CA HIS A 177 15.79 -2.20 -13.87
C HIS A 177 14.51 -2.97 -14.26
N ILE A 178 13.77 -3.45 -13.25
CA ILE A 178 12.51 -4.17 -13.46
C ILE A 178 11.38 -3.17 -13.42
N ARG A 179 10.91 -2.76 -14.59
CA ARG A 179 9.71 -1.93 -14.69
C ARG A 179 8.45 -2.67 -14.21
N PHE A 180 7.46 -1.94 -13.70
CA PHE A 180 6.21 -2.55 -13.20
C PHE A 180 5.49 -3.35 -14.30
N GLU A 181 5.60 -2.98 -15.59
CA GLU A 181 4.98 -3.72 -16.68
C GLU A 181 5.51 -5.15 -16.78
N ARG A 182 6.81 -5.36 -16.52
CA ARG A 182 7.42 -6.70 -16.53
C ARG A 182 6.88 -7.57 -15.40
N VAL A 183 6.63 -6.97 -14.23
CA VAL A 183 6.00 -7.66 -13.09
C VAL A 183 4.54 -7.98 -13.39
N ALA A 184 3.78 -7.03 -13.96
CA ALA A 184 2.41 -7.23 -14.40
C ALA A 184 2.31 -8.40 -15.39
N ASP A 185 3.19 -8.42 -16.40
CA ASP A 185 3.27 -9.49 -17.39
C ASP A 185 3.55 -10.84 -16.75
N ALA A 186 4.52 -10.93 -15.83
CA ALA A 186 4.82 -12.18 -15.13
C ALA A 186 3.61 -12.71 -14.34
N LEU A 187 2.88 -11.82 -13.64
CA LEU A 187 1.68 -12.17 -12.88
C LEU A 187 0.53 -12.60 -13.79
N ILE A 188 0.23 -11.85 -14.86
CA ILE A 188 -0.83 -12.17 -15.83
C ILE A 188 -0.51 -13.49 -16.52
N ASP A 189 0.70 -13.65 -17.06
CA ASP A 189 1.12 -14.85 -17.77
C ASP A 189 1.05 -16.08 -16.86
N GLY A 190 1.47 -15.93 -15.59
CA GLY A 190 1.41 -17.00 -14.60
C GLY A 190 -0.03 -17.40 -14.30
N ALA A 191 -0.90 -16.43 -14.01
CA ALA A 191 -2.30 -16.68 -13.70
C ALA A 191 -3.05 -17.29 -14.89
N ALA A 192 -2.80 -16.79 -16.10
CA ALA A 192 -3.41 -17.29 -17.34
C ALA A 192 -2.92 -18.70 -17.73
N ARG A 193 -1.87 -19.25 -17.10
CA ARG A 193 -1.52 -20.68 -17.25
C ARG A 193 -2.37 -21.58 -16.36
N ARG A 194 -3.12 -21.03 -15.40
CA ARG A 194 -3.99 -21.78 -14.50
C ARG A 194 -5.36 -22.01 -15.15
N GLY A 195 -5.88 -23.24 -15.04
CA GLY A 195 -7.25 -23.56 -15.43
C GLY A 195 -7.54 -23.36 -16.93
N SER A 196 -8.59 -22.61 -17.25
CA SER A 196 -9.06 -22.37 -18.63
C SER A 196 -8.19 -21.39 -19.43
N GLY A 197 -7.25 -20.72 -18.75
CA GLY A 197 -6.37 -19.70 -19.30
C GLY A 197 -7.02 -18.41 -19.79
N LYS A 198 -8.27 -18.17 -19.39
CA LYS A 198 -9.00 -16.93 -19.67
C LYS A 198 -9.23 -16.04 -18.44
N GLU A 199 -8.96 -16.57 -17.25
CA GLU A 199 -9.17 -15.87 -16.00
C GLU A 199 -7.83 -15.56 -15.31
N VAL A 200 -7.68 -14.32 -14.84
CA VAL A 200 -6.53 -13.87 -14.05
C VAL A 200 -6.99 -13.70 -12.60
N ASP A 201 -6.58 -14.64 -11.74
CA ASP A 201 -6.92 -14.63 -10.31
C ASP A 201 -5.67 -14.58 -9.44
N LEU A 202 -5.39 -13.39 -8.92
CA LEU A 202 -4.22 -13.09 -8.09
C LEU A 202 -4.57 -13.01 -6.60
N ARG A 203 -5.74 -13.48 -6.16
CA ARG A 203 -6.21 -13.33 -4.76
C ARG A 203 -5.25 -13.90 -3.70
N ASN A 204 -4.45 -14.89 -4.09
CA ASN A 204 -3.51 -15.61 -3.23
C ASN A 204 -2.08 -15.02 -3.27
N VAL A 205 -1.88 -13.96 -4.06
CA VAL A 205 -0.60 -13.25 -4.19
C VAL A 205 -0.60 -12.01 -3.31
N VAL A 206 0.47 -11.85 -2.53
CA VAL A 206 0.79 -10.62 -1.79
C VAL A 206 2.15 -10.13 -2.28
N LEU A 207 2.26 -8.85 -2.62
CA LEU A 207 3.53 -8.19 -2.90
C LEU A 207 3.86 -7.25 -1.76
N ILE A 208 5.09 -7.33 -1.26
CA ILE A 208 5.65 -6.40 -0.29
C ILE A 208 6.83 -5.71 -0.97
N CYS A 209 6.73 -4.41 -1.21
CA CYS A 209 7.83 -3.63 -1.75
C CYS A 209 8.30 -2.67 -0.66
N ASP A 210 9.53 -2.86 -0.19
CA ASP A 210 10.22 -1.96 0.72
C ASP A 210 11.38 -1.30 -0.02
N ASP A 211 10.99 -0.36 -0.88
CA ASP A 211 11.84 0.49 -1.68
C ASP A 211 11.22 1.90 -1.76
N CYS A 212 12.01 2.85 -2.25
CA CYS A 212 11.53 4.21 -2.50
C CYS A 212 10.37 4.18 -3.50
N PHE A 213 9.32 4.98 -3.26
CA PHE A 213 8.16 5.11 -4.13
C PHE A 213 7.36 3.80 -4.30
N SER A 214 7.45 2.88 -3.35
CA SER A 214 6.76 1.58 -3.38
C SER A 214 5.24 1.69 -3.55
N ALA A 215 4.61 2.74 -3.02
CA ALA A 215 3.18 3.00 -3.23
C ALA A 215 2.88 3.39 -4.69
N ASP A 216 3.68 4.28 -5.28
CA ASP A 216 3.53 4.70 -6.68
C ASP A 216 3.77 3.53 -7.64
N PHE A 217 4.79 2.72 -7.36
CA PHE A 217 5.03 1.47 -8.09
C PHE A 217 3.83 0.52 -8.00
N SER A 218 3.23 0.38 -6.81
CA SER A 218 2.05 -0.48 -6.61
C SER A 218 0.83 0.02 -7.38
N ILE A 219 0.58 1.34 -7.40
CA ILE A 219 -0.51 1.94 -8.17
C ILE A 219 -0.33 1.68 -9.67
N ASN A 220 0.88 1.93 -10.18
CA ASN A 220 1.21 1.68 -11.58
C ASN A 220 1.10 0.19 -11.95
N LEU A 221 1.58 -0.70 -11.08
CA LEU A 221 1.47 -2.14 -11.25
C LEU A 221 0.01 -2.60 -11.31
N LEU A 222 -0.83 -2.18 -10.36
CA LEU A 222 -2.24 -2.58 -10.30
C LEU A 222 -3.01 -2.09 -11.54
N GLY A 223 -2.82 -0.82 -11.93
CA GLY A 223 -3.41 -0.28 -13.15
C GLY A 223 -2.92 -0.99 -14.42
N CYS A 224 -1.63 -1.35 -14.47
CA CYS A 224 -1.07 -2.12 -15.57
C CYS A 224 -1.65 -3.53 -15.67
N ILE A 225 -1.91 -4.20 -14.54
CA ILE A 225 -2.57 -5.51 -14.54
C ILE A 225 -4.00 -5.41 -15.10
N GLU A 226 -4.76 -4.40 -14.69
CA GLU A 226 -6.13 -4.17 -15.19
C GLU A 226 -6.15 -3.89 -16.70
N ALA A 227 -5.28 -2.99 -17.18
CA ALA A 227 -5.14 -2.68 -18.59
C ALA A 227 -4.66 -3.92 -19.38
N GLY A 228 -3.63 -4.61 -18.89
CA GLY A 228 -3.09 -5.80 -19.53
C GLY A 228 -4.10 -6.95 -19.64
N CYS A 229 -4.96 -7.15 -18.65
CA CYS A 229 -6.05 -8.12 -18.78
C CYS A 229 -7.06 -7.71 -19.87
N ARG A 230 -7.46 -6.43 -19.89
CA ARG A 230 -8.39 -5.89 -20.89
C ARG A 230 -7.84 -6.01 -22.31
N ASP A 231 -6.58 -5.63 -22.51
CA ASP A 231 -5.92 -5.61 -23.82
C ASP A 231 -5.71 -7.04 -24.36
N ARG A 232 -5.65 -8.04 -23.48
CA ARG A 232 -5.50 -9.47 -23.82
C ARG A 232 -6.83 -10.24 -23.84
N ASP A 233 -7.97 -9.57 -23.69
CA ASP A 233 -9.30 -10.21 -23.58
C ASP A 233 -9.37 -11.27 -22.46
N LEU A 234 -8.72 -10.98 -21.32
CA LEU A 234 -8.71 -11.82 -20.12
C LEU A 234 -9.70 -11.27 -19.08
N THR A 235 -10.39 -12.18 -18.41
CA THR A 235 -11.25 -11.85 -17.28
C THR A 235 -10.41 -11.72 -16.01
N LEU A 236 -10.26 -10.50 -15.49
CA LEU A 236 -9.65 -10.29 -14.18
C LEU A 236 -10.63 -10.71 -13.08
N ALA A 237 -10.30 -11.73 -12.29
CA ALA A 237 -11.12 -12.16 -11.15
C ALA A 237 -10.74 -11.41 -9.87
N SER A 238 -9.43 -11.30 -9.59
CA SER A 238 -8.91 -10.58 -8.44
C SER A 238 -7.51 -10.04 -8.73
N LEU A 239 -7.24 -8.83 -8.24
CA LEU A 239 -5.89 -8.27 -8.13
C LEU A 239 -5.15 -8.86 -6.90
N PRO A 240 -3.81 -8.74 -6.84
CA PRO A 240 -3.04 -9.09 -5.65
C PRO A 240 -3.23 -8.06 -4.54
N VAL A 241 -2.73 -8.38 -3.35
CA VAL A 241 -2.44 -7.33 -2.34
C VAL A 241 -1.09 -6.73 -2.63
N CYS A 242 -0.97 -5.42 -2.46
CA CYS A 242 0.32 -4.74 -2.39
C CYS A 242 0.48 -4.08 -1.02
N ILE A 243 1.62 -4.31 -0.37
CA ILE A 243 2.07 -3.61 0.85
C ILE A 243 3.30 -2.82 0.46
N ALA A 244 3.20 -1.50 0.51
CA ALA A 244 4.27 -0.57 0.21
C ALA A 244 4.89 -0.08 1.52
N GLY A 245 6.22 -0.18 1.64
CA GLY A 245 6.98 0.32 2.80
C GLY A 245 7.01 1.84 2.89
N THR A 246 6.74 2.53 1.77
CA THR A 246 6.74 3.99 1.66
C THR A 246 5.48 4.49 0.97
N ASN A 247 4.95 5.62 1.44
CA ASN A 247 3.82 6.30 0.84
C ASN A 247 4.14 6.91 -0.54
N ARG A 248 3.10 7.44 -1.20
CA ARG A 248 3.20 8.14 -2.49
C ARG A 248 4.19 9.30 -2.42
N ASP A 249 5.00 9.44 -3.46
CA ASP A 249 6.03 10.48 -3.58
C ASP A 249 7.05 10.48 -2.42
N ARG A 250 7.25 9.34 -1.75
CA ARG A 250 8.21 9.20 -0.64
C ARG A 250 9.35 8.27 -0.97
N PHE A 251 10.55 8.69 -0.59
CA PHE A 251 11.73 7.83 -0.59
C PHE A 251 11.78 7.02 0.72
N GLY A 252 12.29 5.80 0.61
CA GLY A 252 12.55 4.94 1.75
C GLY A 252 13.83 5.37 2.47
N ILE A 253 13.86 5.14 3.78
CA ILE A 253 15.06 5.38 4.59
C ILE A 253 15.53 4.05 5.14
N ALA A 254 16.84 3.85 5.01
CA ALA A 254 17.53 2.71 5.57
C ALA A 254 18.49 3.19 6.66
N ASP A 255 18.67 2.34 7.66
CA ASP A 255 19.84 2.49 8.53
C ASP A 255 21.06 2.06 7.72
N VAL A 256 22.00 2.98 7.52
CA VAL A 256 23.24 2.72 6.80
C VAL A 256 24.36 2.51 7.82
N GLY A 257 24.70 1.24 8.08
CA GLY A 257 25.78 0.80 8.97
C GLY A 257 26.51 -0.42 8.39
N GLU A 258 26.76 -1.44 9.20
CA GLU A 258 27.28 -2.74 8.68
C GLU A 258 26.26 -3.47 7.78
N LYS A 259 24.97 -3.11 7.88
CA LYS A 259 23.88 -3.64 7.05
C LYS A 259 23.03 -2.50 6.49
N PHE A 260 22.56 -2.68 5.26
CA PHE A 260 21.50 -1.90 4.63
C PHE A 260 20.19 -2.64 4.93
N VAL A 261 19.33 -2.06 5.77
CA VAL A 261 17.97 -2.59 5.99
C VAL A 261 17.01 -1.41 5.99
N PRO A 262 16.02 -1.36 5.08
CA PRO A 262 15.04 -0.28 5.11
C PRO A 262 14.18 -0.38 6.37
N HIS A 263 13.70 0.78 6.85
CA HIS A 263 13.03 0.88 8.15
C HIS A 263 11.78 -0.01 8.24
N PHE A 264 11.00 -0.11 7.18
CA PHE A 264 9.80 -0.93 7.18
C PHE A 264 10.11 -2.42 7.38
N TRP A 265 11.04 -2.99 6.60
CA TRP A 265 11.40 -4.40 6.74
C TRP A 265 12.09 -4.68 8.08
N LYS A 266 12.91 -3.74 8.56
CA LYS A 266 13.49 -3.82 9.90
C LYS A 266 12.39 -3.97 10.97
N ASP A 267 11.33 -3.19 10.89
CA ASP A 267 10.21 -3.26 11.83
C ASP A 267 9.40 -4.55 11.69
N VAL A 268 9.22 -5.06 10.46
CA VAL A 268 8.62 -6.38 10.21
C VAL A 268 9.43 -7.49 10.90
N ILE A 269 10.75 -7.47 10.77
CA ILE A 269 11.64 -8.44 11.42
C ILE A 269 11.62 -8.30 12.94
N GLU A 270 11.71 -7.06 13.46
CA GLU A 270 11.66 -6.80 14.89
C GLU A 270 10.34 -7.32 15.51
N LEU A 271 9.20 -6.96 14.92
CA LEU A 271 7.88 -7.29 15.45
C LEU A 271 7.54 -8.77 15.33
N TYR A 272 7.91 -9.42 14.23
CA TYR A 272 7.39 -10.76 13.91
C TYR A 272 8.42 -11.87 13.93
N TYR A 273 9.70 -11.54 14.00
CA TYR A 273 10.75 -12.53 14.14
C TYR A 273 11.51 -12.37 15.46
N VAL A 274 11.92 -11.17 15.85
CA VAL A 274 12.71 -10.98 17.09
C VAL A 274 11.83 -11.09 18.33
N ARG A 275 10.74 -10.31 18.40
CA ARG A 275 9.85 -10.29 19.56
C ARG A 275 9.10 -11.60 19.77
N ARG A 276 8.87 -11.92 21.04
CA ARG A 276 8.14 -13.11 21.49
C ARG A 276 6.99 -12.72 22.43
N PRO A 277 5.86 -13.46 22.44
CA PRO A 277 5.54 -14.58 21.55
C PRO A 277 5.28 -14.12 20.10
N ARG A 278 5.61 -14.99 19.14
CA ARG A 278 5.28 -14.72 17.72
C ARG A 278 3.82 -15.11 17.46
N PRO A 279 3.10 -14.40 16.58
CA PRO A 279 1.80 -14.88 16.10
C PRO A 279 1.96 -16.20 15.34
N GLU A 280 0.88 -16.97 15.18
CA GLU A 280 0.87 -18.21 14.39
C GLU A 280 1.02 -17.92 12.88
N ALA A 281 0.46 -16.80 12.43
CA ALA A 281 0.58 -16.27 11.09
C ALA A 281 0.61 -14.74 11.14
N ILE A 282 1.36 -14.12 10.24
CA ILE A 282 1.29 -12.69 9.99
C ILE A 282 0.20 -12.46 8.94
N VAL A 283 -0.84 -11.74 9.33
CA VAL A 283 -1.96 -11.32 8.48
C VAL A 283 -1.95 -9.80 8.29
N LEU A 284 -2.75 -9.28 7.35
CA LEU A 284 -2.81 -7.82 7.11
C LEU A 284 -3.12 -6.99 8.36
N ARG A 285 -3.97 -7.50 9.26
CA ARG A 285 -4.24 -6.86 10.55
C ARG A 285 -2.97 -6.57 11.35
N ASN A 286 -1.99 -7.46 11.30
CA ASN A 286 -0.77 -7.25 12.05
C ASN A 286 0.00 -6.03 11.52
N PHE A 287 0.05 -5.82 10.20
CA PHE A 287 0.65 -4.62 9.61
C PHE A 287 -0.07 -3.35 10.10
N PHE A 288 -1.40 -3.33 9.97
CA PHE A 288 -2.26 -2.27 10.46
C PHE A 288 -2.05 -1.94 11.93
N GLU A 289 -1.95 -2.94 12.80
CA GLU A 289 -1.95 -2.71 14.25
C GLU A 289 -0.55 -2.55 14.83
N ASN A 290 0.49 -3.05 14.16
CA ASN A 290 1.84 -3.06 14.72
C ASN A 290 2.85 -2.31 13.86
N VAL A 291 2.97 -2.66 12.57
CA VAL A 291 4.00 -2.07 11.68
C VAL A 291 3.68 -0.62 11.43
N ASP A 292 2.45 -0.27 11.04
CA ASP A 292 2.03 1.12 10.81
C ASP A 292 2.29 1.97 12.06
N ASN A 293 2.05 1.41 13.25
CA ASN A 293 2.24 2.14 14.50
C ASN A 293 3.70 2.34 14.88
N MET A 294 4.57 1.40 14.53
CA MET A 294 6.01 1.55 14.71
C MET A 294 6.57 2.55 13.69
N MET A 295 6.15 2.42 12.43
CA MET A 295 6.53 3.29 11.33
C MET A 295 6.08 4.75 11.51
N TYR A 296 4.92 4.96 12.14
CA TYR A 296 4.42 6.32 12.39
C TYR A 296 5.37 7.15 13.26
N GLY A 297 6.23 6.51 14.06
CA GLY A 297 7.23 7.18 14.87
C GLY A 297 8.39 7.80 14.07
N TYR A 298 8.61 7.39 12.81
CA TYR A 298 9.66 8.01 12.00
C TYR A 298 9.27 9.42 11.58
N GLY A 299 10.17 10.37 11.85
CA GLY A 299 9.94 11.80 11.61
C GLY A 299 8.98 12.47 12.60
N ARG A 300 8.47 11.75 13.59
CA ARG A 300 7.48 12.26 14.55
C ARG A 300 7.88 11.95 16.00
N ALA A 301 7.56 12.86 16.91
CA ALA A 301 7.71 12.63 18.35
C ALA A 301 6.34 12.48 19.01
N PRO A 302 6.14 11.50 19.92
CA PRO A 302 4.88 11.37 20.63
C PRO A 302 4.68 12.57 21.56
N ILE A 303 3.45 13.06 21.61
CA ILE A 303 2.98 14.03 22.60
C ILE A 303 2.43 13.20 23.77
N MET A 304 3.02 13.37 24.94
CA MET A 304 2.69 12.61 26.14
C MET A 304 1.84 13.46 27.09
N GLU A 305 0.73 12.90 27.58
CA GLU A 305 0.01 13.40 28.74
C GLU A 305 0.04 12.33 29.83
N GLY A 306 0.86 12.55 30.87
CA GLY A 306 1.17 11.52 31.84
C GLY A 306 1.90 10.34 31.20
N THR A 307 1.27 9.17 31.20
CA THR A 307 1.80 7.93 30.60
C THR A 307 1.18 7.58 29.26
N ALA A 308 0.24 8.39 28.75
CA ALA A 308 -0.46 8.14 27.50
C ALA A 308 0.06 9.01 26.35
N ILE A 309 0.15 8.44 25.15
CA ILE A 309 0.37 9.19 23.92
C ILE A 309 -0.96 9.78 23.49
N THR A 310 -1.10 11.11 23.53
CA THR A 310 -2.33 11.81 23.11
C THR A 310 -2.24 12.38 21.70
N GLY A 311 -1.04 12.44 21.13
CA GLY A 311 -0.83 12.88 19.76
C GLY A 311 0.60 12.68 19.30
N TRP A 312 0.93 13.22 18.13
CA TRP A 312 2.27 13.22 17.58
C TRP A 312 2.58 14.59 17.01
N ARG A 313 3.81 15.05 17.21
CA ARG A 313 4.34 16.27 16.63
C ARG A 313 5.30 15.90 15.51
N LEU A 314 5.11 16.48 14.33
CA LEU A 314 6.07 16.38 13.23
C LEU A 314 7.39 17.03 13.65
N VAL A 315 8.49 16.28 13.57
CA VAL A 315 9.84 16.74 13.91
C VAL A 315 10.70 16.83 12.66
N ASP A 316 10.65 15.79 11.82
CA ASP A 316 11.37 15.72 10.55
C ASP A 316 10.45 15.16 9.45
N PRO A 317 9.88 16.02 8.60
CA PRO A 317 9.03 15.60 7.49
C PRO A 317 9.72 14.70 6.46
N ALA A 318 11.05 14.73 6.38
CA ALA A 318 11.81 13.91 5.44
C ALA A 318 11.88 12.44 5.90
N LEU A 319 11.73 12.17 7.20
CA LEU A 319 11.77 10.81 7.74
C LEU A 319 10.41 10.09 7.73
N VAL A 320 9.34 10.79 7.36
CA VAL A 320 7.99 10.22 7.27
C VAL A 320 7.88 9.31 6.05
N GLN A 321 7.67 8.02 6.30
CA GLN A 321 7.51 7.00 5.26
C GLN A 321 6.11 6.43 5.17
N ASP A 322 5.39 6.27 6.29
CA ASP A 322 4.03 5.72 6.44
C ASP A 322 3.62 4.66 5.40
N PRO A 323 3.65 3.35 5.75
CA PRO A 323 3.36 2.28 4.80
C PRO A 323 1.91 2.34 4.29
N VAL A 324 1.70 1.82 3.09
CA VAL A 324 0.41 1.83 2.39
C VAL A 324 0.00 0.41 2.03
N VAL A 325 -1.28 0.09 2.13
CA VAL A 325 -1.79 -1.24 1.76
C VAL A 325 -2.91 -1.11 0.74
N PHE A 326 -2.68 -1.70 -0.43
CA PHE A 326 -3.67 -1.80 -1.50
C PHE A 326 -4.32 -3.19 -1.50
N VAL A 327 -5.64 -3.23 -1.58
CA VAL A 327 -6.40 -4.47 -1.64
C VAL A 327 -7.36 -4.50 -2.83
N PRO A 328 -7.61 -5.66 -3.45
CA PRO A 328 -8.67 -5.81 -4.45
C PRO A 328 -10.05 -5.51 -3.86
N LEU A 329 -10.89 -4.86 -4.66
CA LEU A 329 -12.31 -4.69 -4.43
C LEU A 329 -13.10 -5.74 -5.23
N ASP A 330 -14.08 -6.36 -4.58
CA ASP A 330 -15.04 -7.22 -5.26
C ASP A 330 -16.20 -6.41 -5.89
N ALA A 331 -17.10 -7.11 -6.58
CA ALA A 331 -18.22 -6.48 -7.28
C ALA A 331 -19.18 -5.74 -6.34
N ALA A 332 -19.37 -6.22 -5.11
CA ALA A 332 -20.24 -5.58 -4.13
C ALA A 332 -19.58 -4.30 -3.59
N GLU A 333 -18.28 -4.35 -3.28
CA GLU A 333 -17.52 -3.19 -2.82
C GLU A 333 -17.44 -2.09 -3.90
N LEU A 334 -17.29 -2.46 -5.17
CA LEU A 334 -17.35 -1.51 -6.28
C LEU A 334 -18.74 -0.89 -6.43
N ALA A 335 -19.81 -1.66 -6.26
CA ALA A 335 -21.19 -1.14 -6.29
C ALA A 335 -21.47 -0.19 -5.12
N ASP A 336 -20.97 -0.52 -3.93
CA ASP A 336 -21.07 0.34 -2.75
C ASP A 336 -20.30 1.65 -2.96
N LEU A 337 -19.08 1.60 -3.50
CA LEU A 337 -18.31 2.81 -3.79
C LEU A 337 -18.99 3.70 -4.84
N ARG A 338 -19.54 3.11 -5.92
CA ARG A 338 -20.37 3.87 -6.89
C ARG A 338 -21.56 4.54 -6.22
N THR A 339 -22.22 3.85 -5.30
CA THR A 339 -23.37 4.40 -4.55
C THR A 339 -22.94 5.57 -3.68
N ILE A 340 -21.80 5.47 -2.99
CA ILE A 340 -21.25 6.57 -2.18
C ILE A 340 -20.93 7.79 -3.06
N LEU A 341 -20.35 7.56 -4.24
CA LEU A 341 -19.98 8.60 -5.20
C LEU A 341 -21.17 9.14 -6.02
N GLY A 342 -22.33 8.49 -5.93
CA GLY A 342 -23.49 8.78 -6.79
C GLY A 342 -23.15 8.66 -8.27
N LEU A 343 -22.45 7.58 -8.64
CA LEU A 343 -22.11 7.20 -10.02
C LEU A 343 -23.13 6.21 -10.58
N ASP A 344 -23.20 6.13 -11.91
CA ASP A 344 -23.95 5.09 -12.62
C ASP A 344 -23.38 3.70 -12.30
N ALA A 345 -24.23 2.67 -12.39
CA ALA A 345 -23.91 1.31 -11.95
C ALA A 345 -22.72 0.67 -12.69
N ASP A 346 -22.46 1.11 -13.92
CA ASP A 346 -21.39 0.65 -14.81
C ASP A 346 -20.21 1.63 -14.91
N ALA A 347 -20.25 2.74 -14.15
CA ALA A 347 -19.15 3.70 -14.14
C ALA A 347 -17.81 3.00 -13.80
N PRO A 348 -16.74 3.26 -14.56
CA PRO A 348 -15.46 2.63 -14.32
C PRO A 348 -14.88 3.11 -12.99
N LEU A 349 -14.40 2.16 -12.19
CA LEU A 349 -13.64 2.39 -10.96
C LEU A 349 -12.46 1.42 -10.93
N PRO A 350 -11.31 1.82 -10.37
CA PRO A 350 -10.22 0.90 -10.09
C PRO A 350 -10.71 -0.27 -9.24
N ARG A 351 -10.28 -1.50 -9.53
CA ARG A 351 -10.65 -2.69 -8.77
C ARG A 351 -9.78 -2.93 -7.55
N TRP A 352 -9.16 -1.88 -7.05
CA TRP A 352 -8.31 -1.87 -5.88
C TRP A 352 -8.57 -0.60 -5.07
N LEU A 353 -8.23 -0.66 -3.79
CA LEU A 353 -8.37 0.46 -2.86
C LEU A 353 -7.16 0.52 -1.94
N ASP A 354 -6.66 1.73 -1.73
CA ASP A 354 -5.78 2.07 -0.61
C ASP A 354 -6.58 2.06 0.71
N ILE A 355 -6.14 1.27 1.68
CA ILE A 355 -6.80 1.12 2.99
C ILE A 355 -5.90 1.43 4.19
N GLY A 356 -4.75 2.10 3.96
CA GLY A 356 -3.75 2.39 4.99
C GLY A 356 -3.02 3.70 4.76
#